data_AF-A0A452YFK8-F1
#
_entry.id   AF-A0A452YFK8-F1
#
_cell.length_a   1.000
_cell.length_b   1.000
_cell.length_c   1.000
_cell.angle_alpha   90.00
_cell.angle_beta   90.00
_cell.angle_gamma   90.00
#
_symmetry.space_group_name_H-M   'P 1'
#
loop_
_entity.id
_entity.type
_entity.pdbx_description
1 polymer ?
#
loop_
_entity_poly.entity_id
_entity_poly.type
_entity_poly.pdbx_seq_one_letter_code
_entity_poly.pdbx_strand_id
1 'polypeptide(L)'
;MGLPKEFHDQCQLSLEVKFLKDFYCWAQAAVFNTADKILNSNVTIPEEKACSAALRLMLQILSWSFKPTLEHENLDAKIKSGLRSDAINLRKFERSLVKPGSLWTDILISSAHTTWVLNFYTTLRQKYSYDTLWGDSPIAVSCRQLIVQLCSLAGAVFPNDNGDAQIEHFMHILSAVILWIEPPNVIAESIRNGGSESEFIDGCHVLLSVASLTSSSLFDNLLKSIRQYGTINLLSALTSEAVKSVLDNQNEEETWGSDALDILLETWNVILGEACADKSPMSADGALAASNLFKIIVESHLKAAADSAFEDSDDAEYFHVSVSKRDEQLALYALIARAAADTTIPFLEQLFSERFARLSQRDVENDPTRTLEELYWLLLITSHVLTDSGEGETLLIPEALQAGFTNVVEVAQHPVVTLSWSIINFSRQCLDPGIRGRYFSPRLMEAVIWFLARWVATYLVPLDVSREIDSVGRHGSQHSRKLLNSFAWDNNQGELVLDFVVLMSMVALTTYQGEIELQTLTCQKLLASVVRRKHTCAYVVQLDSWRDLTRA
;
A
#
# COMPACT_ATOMS: atom_id res chain seq x y z
N MET A 1 -37.24 11.50 16.97
CA MET A 1 -38.32 10.60 17.45
C MET A 1 -38.18 10.21 18.92
N GLY A 2 -37.04 10.42 19.60
CA GLY A 2 -36.95 10.25 21.07
C GLY A 2 -37.23 8.84 21.60
N LEU A 3 -37.20 7.82 20.73
CA LEU A 3 -37.45 6.42 21.09
C LEU A 3 -36.15 5.73 21.52
N PRO A 4 -36.22 4.63 22.28
CA PRO A 4 -35.04 3.88 22.71
C PRO A 4 -34.24 3.31 21.53
N LYS A 5 -32.94 3.12 21.73
CA LYS A 5 -32.04 2.53 20.71
C LYS A 5 -32.52 1.14 20.29
N GLU A 6 -33.05 0.35 21.22
CA GLU A 6 -33.56 -0.99 20.97
C GLU A 6 -34.74 -0.98 19.99
N PHE A 7 -35.59 0.04 20.06
CA PHE A 7 -36.69 0.20 19.11
C PHE A 7 -36.16 0.50 17.70
N HIS A 8 -35.17 1.38 17.59
CA HIS A 8 -34.51 1.67 16.32
C HIS A 8 -33.81 0.42 15.75
N ASP A 9 -33.14 -0.36 16.58
CA ASP A 9 -32.47 -1.61 16.19
C ASP A 9 -33.48 -2.68 15.73
N GLN A 10 -34.67 -2.74 16.33
CA GLN A 10 -35.78 -3.61 15.92
C GLN A 10 -36.41 -3.16 14.61
N CYS A 11 -36.64 -1.86 14.42
CA CYS A 11 -37.12 -1.31 13.16
C CYS A 11 -36.14 -1.59 12.02
N GLN A 12 -34.84 -1.40 12.26
CA GLN A 12 -33.77 -1.69 11.31
C GLN A 12 -33.80 -3.17 10.91
N LEU A 13 -33.86 -4.09 11.87
CA LEU A 13 -33.95 -5.53 11.62
C LEU A 13 -35.25 -5.90 10.88
N SER A 14 -36.38 -5.28 11.24
CA SER A 14 -37.65 -5.52 10.56
C SER A 14 -37.64 -5.03 9.11
N LEU A 15 -36.96 -3.92 8.82
CA LEU A 15 -36.77 -3.44 7.45
C LEU A 15 -35.97 -4.45 6.63
N GLU A 16 -34.84 -4.89 7.19
CA GLU A 16 -33.91 -5.84 6.58
C GLU A 16 -34.58 -7.18 6.24
N VAL A 17 -35.24 -7.79 7.23
CA VAL A 17 -35.79 -9.14 7.08
C VAL A 17 -37.08 -9.16 6.25
N LYS A 18 -37.91 -8.11 6.29
CA LYS A 18 -39.26 -8.15 5.70
C LYS A 18 -39.41 -7.40 4.38
N PHE A 19 -38.57 -6.39 4.10
CA PHE A 19 -38.87 -5.45 3.01
C PHE A 19 -37.71 -5.27 2.03
N LEU A 20 -36.44 -5.31 2.47
CA LEU A 20 -35.31 -5.04 1.58
C LEU A 20 -35.24 -6.00 0.39
N LYS A 21 -35.53 -7.30 0.60
CA LYS A 21 -35.56 -8.31 -0.47
C LYS A 21 -36.61 -7.97 -1.54
N ASP A 22 -37.82 -7.61 -1.12
CA ASP A 22 -38.90 -7.24 -2.04
C ASP A 22 -38.59 -5.96 -2.81
N PHE A 23 -38.02 -4.95 -2.14
CA PHE A 23 -37.62 -3.70 -2.77
C PHE A 23 -36.52 -3.92 -3.81
N TYR A 24 -35.58 -4.82 -3.53
CA TYR A 24 -34.56 -5.24 -4.49
C TYR A 24 -35.20 -5.90 -5.73
N CYS A 25 -36.12 -6.85 -5.54
CA CYS A 25 -36.84 -7.48 -6.65
C CYS A 25 -37.64 -6.48 -7.49
N TRP A 26 -38.28 -5.48 -6.87
CA TRP A 26 -39.01 -4.45 -7.60
C TRP A 26 -38.08 -3.59 -8.45
N ALA A 27 -36.93 -3.20 -7.90
CA ALA A 27 -35.90 -2.47 -8.63
C ALA A 27 -35.34 -3.30 -9.79
N GLN A 28 -35.03 -4.58 -9.55
CA GLN A 28 -34.56 -5.52 -10.57
C GLN A 28 -35.58 -5.67 -11.71
N ALA A 29 -36.85 -5.84 -11.39
CA ALA A 29 -37.92 -5.93 -12.39
C ALA A 29 -38.06 -4.63 -13.21
N ALA A 30 -37.91 -3.45 -12.58
CA ALA A 30 -37.92 -2.18 -13.28
C ALA A 30 -36.76 -2.05 -14.28
N VAL A 31 -35.56 -2.51 -13.90
CA VAL A 31 -34.40 -2.58 -14.80
C VAL A 31 -34.69 -3.52 -15.98
N PHE A 32 -35.16 -4.75 -15.73
CA PHE A 32 -35.47 -5.70 -16.81
C PHE A 32 -36.52 -5.17 -17.79
N ASN A 33 -37.56 -4.52 -17.29
CA ASN A 33 -38.64 -3.94 -18.12
C ASN A 33 -38.18 -2.76 -18.99
N THR A 34 -37.07 -2.11 -18.65
CA THR A 34 -36.52 -0.96 -19.38
C THR A 34 -35.31 -1.33 -20.23
N ALA A 35 -34.58 -2.40 -19.88
CA ALA A 35 -33.34 -2.81 -20.53
C ALA A 35 -33.48 -3.01 -22.04
N ASP A 36 -34.46 -3.78 -22.52
CA ASP A 36 -34.62 -4.06 -23.96
C ASP A 36 -34.83 -2.79 -24.78
N LYS A 37 -35.56 -1.81 -24.23
CA LYS A 37 -35.78 -0.52 -24.89
C LYS A 37 -34.49 0.29 -24.93
N ILE A 38 -33.77 0.33 -23.81
CA ILE A 38 -32.49 1.04 -23.70
C ILE A 38 -31.46 0.45 -24.66
N LEU A 39 -31.43 -0.87 -24.84
CA LEU A 39 -30.47 -1.51 -25.75
C LEU A 39 -30.86 -1.31 -27.22
N ASN A 40 -32.12 -1.53 -27.59
CA ASN A 40 -32.53 -1.67 -28.99
C ASN A 40 -33.09 -0.41 -29.67
N SER A 41 -33.37 0.67 -28.93
CA SER A 41 -34.00 1.88 -29.48
C SER A 41 -33.17 3.15 -29.25
N ASN A 42 -33.50 4.23 -29.99
CA ASN A 42 -33.05 5.58 -29.67
C ASN A 42 -33.75 5.98 -28.36
N VAL A 43 -32.99 5.94 -27.28
CA VAL A 43 -33.48 5.94 -25.91
C VAL A 43 -34.28 7.20 -25.62
N THR A 44 -35.42 7.00 -24.98
CA THR A 44 -36.23 8.08 -24.43
C THR A 44 -35.67 8.42 -23.03
N ILE A 45 -35.33 9.68 -22.78
CA ILE A 45 -34.65 10.16 -21.54
C ILE A 45 -35.31 9.63 -20.24
N PRO A 46 -36.65 9.52 -20.13
CA PRO A 46 -37.33 8.92 -18.99
C PRO A 46 -36.94 7.45 -18.68
N GLU A 47 -36.81 6.58 -19.67
CA GLU A 47 -36.50 5.16 -19.48
C GLU A 47 -35.10 4.97 -18.92
N GLU A 48 -34.12 5.72 -19.43
CA GLU A 48 -32.75 5.68 -18.93
C GLU A 48 -32.67 6.16 -17.48
N LYS A 49 -33.38 7.25 -17.15
CA LYS A 49 -33.47 7.75 -15.77
C LYS A 49 -34.13 6.76 -14.83
N ALA A 50 -35.20 6.09 -15.26
CA ALA A 50 -35.88 5.07 -14.46
C ALA A 50 -34.97 3.85 -14.21
N CYS A 51 -34.26 3.39 -15.25
CA CYS A 51 -33.29 2.29 -15.14
C CYS A 51 -32.13 2.67 -14.21
N SER A 52 -31.52 3.85 -14.41
CA SER A 52 -30.45 4.36 -13.53
C SER A 52 -30.91 4.47 -12.07
N ALA A 53 -32.12 4.99 -11.81
CA ALA A 53 -32.67 5.10 -10.46
C ALA A 53 -32.89 3.71 -9.81
N ALA A 54 -33.37 2.73 -10.59
CA ALA A 54 -33.57 1.37 -10.10
C ALA A 54 -32.24 0.66 -9.79
N LEU A 55 -31.21 0.84 -10.62
CA LEU A 55 -29.84 0.37 -10.34
C LEU A 55 -29.27 0.97 -9.06
N ARG A 56 -29.46 2.29 -8.85
CA ARG A 56 -29.04 2.97 -7.61
C ARG A 56 -29.80 2.47 -6.39
N LEU A 57 -31.08 2.14 -6.51
CA LEU A 57 -31.84 1.56 -5.41
C LEU A 57 -31.28 0.19 -5.03
N MET A 58 -30.97 -0.67 -6.02
CA MET A 58 -30.30 -1.94 -5.77
C MET A 58 -28.96 -1.75 -5.06
N LEU A 59 -28.14 -0.81 -5.54
CA LEU A 59 -26.87 -0.44 -4.90
C LEU A 59 -27.08 -0.01 -3.43
N GLN A 60 -27.98 0.93 -3.16
CA GLN A 60 -28.26 1.42 -1.81
C GLN A 60 -28.72 0.30 -0.86
N ILE A 61 -29.52 -0.64 -1.36
CA ILE A 61 -29.94 -1.81 -0.59
C ILE A 61 -28.74 -2.72 -0.28
N LEU A 62 -27.85 -2.95 -1.24
CA LEU A 62 -26.64 -3.76 -1.02
C LEU A 62 -25.59 -3.04 -0.16
N SER A 63 -25.62 -1.72 -0.08
CA SER A 63 -24.78 -0.94 0.85
C SER A 63 -25.31 -0.93 2.29
N TRP A 64 -26.46 -1.55 2.55
CA TRP A 64 -27.04 -1.68 3.89
C TRP A 64 -26.11 -2.44 4.85
N SER A 65 -26.08 -2.03 6.12
CA SER A 65 -25.33 -2.72 7.17
C SER A 65 -26.08 -3.95 7.68
N PHE A 66 -26.06 -5.02 6.90
CA PHE A 66 -26.69 -6.30 7.24
C PHE A 66 -26.21 -6.83 8.59
N LYS A 67 -27.14 -7.29 9.42
CA LYS A 67 -26.78 -7.90 10.71
C LYS A 67 -26.20 -9.30 10.46
N PRO A 68 -25.10 -9.67 11.14
CA PRO A 68 -24.50 -10.99 10.98
C PRO A 68 -25.51 -12.07 11.33
N THR A 69 -25.76 -12.96 10.37
CA THR A 69 -26.64 -14.12 10.56
C THR A 69 -25.87 -15.17 11.37
N LEU A 70 -26.51 -15.76 12.38
CA LEU A 70 -25.94 -16.83 13.22
C LEU A 70 -25.82 -18.19 12.49
N GLU A 71 -25.74 -18.17 11.16
CA GLU A 71 -25.61 -19.39 10.37
C GLU A 71 -24.19 -19.96 10.52
N HIS A 72 -24.09 -21.27 10.77
CA HIS A 72 -22.80 -21.94 10.93
C HIS A 72 -22.05 -21.98 9.61
N GLU A 73 -21.13 -21.02 9.40
CA GLU A 73 -20.16 -21.08 8.31
C GLU A 73 -19.13 -22.18 8.58
N ASN A 74 -18.83 -23.00 7.57
CA ASN A 74 -17.75 -23.98 7.66
C ASN A 74 -16.38 -23.29 7.50
N LEU A 75 -15.89 -22.71 8.60
CA LEU A 75 -14.66 -21.91 8.64
C LEU A 75 -13.44 -22.68 8.10
N ASP A 76 -13.33 -23.97 8.43
CA ASP A 76 -12.22 -24.83 7.99
C ASP A 76 -12.18 -25.01 6.46
N ALA A 77 -13.35 -25.08 5.82
CA ALA A 77 -13.43 -25.20 4.37
C ALA A 77 -13.05 -23.88 3.67
N LYS A 78 -13.50 -22.73 4.21
CA LYS A 78 -13.15 -21.40 3.68
C LYS A 78 -11.66 -21.09 3.79
N ILE A 79 -11.05 -21.43 4.93
CA ILE A 79 -9.60 -21.27 5.13
C ILE A 79 -8.85 -22.10 4.09
N LYS A 80 -9.25 -23.37 3.86
CA LYS A 80 -8.61 -24.24 2.86
C LYS A 80 -8.77 -23.74 1.43
N SER A 81 -9.89 -23.11 1.08
CA SER A 81 -10.07 -22.50 -0.24
C SER A 81 -9.41 -21.12 -0.36
N GLY A 82 -8.91 -20.55 0.74
CA GLY A 82 -8.23 -19.26 0.77
C GLY A 82 -9.20 -18.07 0.80
N LEU A 83 -10.46 -18.27 1.21
CA LEU A 83 -11.47 -17.22 1.40
C LEU A 83 -11.43 -16.69 2.84
N ARG A 84 -11.69 -15.39 3.02
CA ARG A 84 -11.75 -14.74 4.34
C ARG A 84 -13.19 -14.66 4.86
N SER A 85 -13.38 -14.99 6.14
CA SER A 85 -14.67 -14.86 6.82
C SER A 85 -14.96 -13.42 7.26
N ASP A 86 -13.93 -12.67 7.64
CA ASP A 86 -14.01 -11.27 8.04
C ASP A 86 -13.24 -10.39 7.08
N ALA A 87 -13.90 -9.34 6.56
CA ALA A 87 -13.21 -8.35 5.75
C ALA A 87 -12.27 -7.52 6.61
N ILE A 88 -11.12 -7.19 6.03
CA ILE A 88 -10.29 -6.11 6.53
C ILE A 88 -11.11 -4.83 6.53
N ASN A 89 -11.04 -4.05 7.60
CA ASN A 89 -11.85 -2.86 7.77
C ASN A 89 -11.34 -1.73 6.86
N LEU A 90 -11.91 -1.60 5.67
CA LEU A 90 -11.56 -0.60 4.66
C LEU A 90 -12.22 0.76 4.90
N ARG A 91 -12.09 1.33 6.13
CA ARG A 91 -12.78 2.58 6.51
C ARG A 91 -12.50 3.74 5.56
N LYS A 92 -11.30 3.80 4.98
CA LYS A 92 -10.85 4.88 4.09
C LYS A 92 -11.69 4.97 2.80
N PHE A 93 -12.26 3.87 2.33
CA PHE A 93 -12.93 3.82 1.03
C PHE A 93 -14.47 3.73 1.12
N GLU A 94 -15.06 3.87 2.32
CA GLU A 94 -16.51 3.79 2.57
C GLU A 94 -17.20 2.54 1.99
N ARG A 95 -16.47 1.45 1.79
CA ARG A 95 -17.02 0.22 1.22
C ARG A 95 -17.46 -0.73 2.32
N SER A 96 -18.78 -0.93 2.41
CA SER A 96 -19.35 -1.94 3.28
C SER A 96 -19.24 -3.31 2.63
N LEU A 97 -18.71 -4.27 3.39
CA LEU A 97 -18.84 -5.67 3.05
C LEU A 97 -20.32 -6.08 3.08
N VAL A 98 -20.78 -6.81 2.08
CA VAL A 98 -22.20 -7.16 1.91
C VAL A 98 -22.40 -8.60 2.36
N LYS A 99 -22.96 -8.77 3.57
CA LYS A 99 -23.25 -10.10 4.17
C LYS A 99 -24.76 -10.37 4.32
N PRO A 100 -25.54 -10.47 3.22
CA PRO A 100 -26.94 -10.86 3.32
C PRO A 100 -27.05 -12.34 3.70
N GLY A 101 -28.15 -12.73 4.35
CA GLY A 101 -28.39 -14.12 4.73
C GLY A 101 -28.73 -15.04 3.54
N SER A 102 -28.78 -16.34 3.78
CA SER A 102 -29.11 -17.40 2.79
C SER A 102 -30.43 -17.18 2.02
N LEU A 103 -31.35 -16.40 2.59
CA LEU A 103 -32.58 -15.98 1.91
C LEU A 103 -32.33 -15.13 0.66
N TRP A 104 -31.13 -14.59 0.45
CA TRP A 104 -30.78 -13.79 -0.73
C TRP A 104 -30.07 -14.60 -1.82
N THR A 105 -29.69 -15.85 -1.54
CA THR A 105 -28.95 -16.72 -2.47
C THR A 105 -29.70 -16.91 -3.78
N ASP A 106 -31.02 -17.09 -3.73
CA ASP A 106 -31.88 -17.26 -4.90
C ASP A 106 -31.81 -16.06 -5.85
N ILE A 107 -31.83 -14.84 -5.30
CA ILE A 107 -31.82 -13.60 -6.07
C ILE A 107 -30.42 -13.21 -6.52
N LEU A 108 -29.42 -13.27 -5.64
CA LEU A 108 -28.10 -12.68 -5.94
C LEU A 108 -27.15 -13.67 -6.62
N ILE A 109 -27.28 -14.97 -6.29
CA ILE A 109 -26.35 -16.01 -6.77
C ILE A 109 -27.03 -16.91 -7.81
N SER A 110 -28.13 -17.57 -7.45
CA SER A 110 -28.74 -18.61 -8.30
C SER A 110 -29.51 -18.09 -9.52
N SER A 111 -29.93 -16.83 -9.53
CA SER A 111 -30.75 -16.25 -10.61
C SER A 111 -29.97 -15.85 -11.88
N ALA A 112 -28.65 -16.04 -11.89
CA ALA A 112 -27.74 -15.45 -12.89
C ALA A 112 -27.81 -13.90 -12.96
N HIS A 113 -28.28 -13.24 -11.91
CA HIS A 113 -28.41 -11.78 -11.88
C HIS A 113 -27.08 -11.05 -12.10
N THR A 114 -26.01 -11.47 -11.43
CA THR A 114 -24.66 -10.90 -11.62
C THR A 114 -24.26 -10.98 -13.09
N THR A 115 -24.37 -12.15 -13.71
CA THR A 115 -24.09 -12.36 -15.13
C THR A 115 -24.92 -11.46 -16.03
N TRP A 116 -26.20 -11.27 -15.70
CA TRP A 116 -27.07 -10.36 -16.44
C TRP A 116 -26.60 -8.91 -16.35
N VAL A 117 -26.26 -8.41 -15.15
CA VAL A 117 -25.80 -7.02 -14.96
C VAL A 117 -24.49 -6.78 -15.71
N LEU A 118 -23.57 -7.75 -15.66
CA LEU A 118 -22.31 -7.69 -16.42
C LEU A 118 -22.57 -7.60 -17.92
N ASN A 119 -23.39 -8.50 -18.47
CA ASN A 119 -23.75 -8.51 -19.90
C ASN A 119 -24.49 -7.24 -20.34
N PHE A 120 -25.38 -6.73 -19.48
CA PHE A 120 -26.08 -5.48 -19.70
C PHE A 120 -25.10 -4.32 -19.84
N TYR A 121 -24.14 -4.18 -18.91
CA TYR A 121 -23.10 -3.17 -19.00
C TYR A 121 -22.22 -3.35 -20.24
N THR A 122 -21.79 -4.58 -20.56
CA THR A 122 -20.99 -4.86 -21.75
C THR A 122 -21.71 -4.45 -23.05
N THR A 123 -23.02 -4.70 -23.12
CA THR A 123 -23.82 -4.34 -24.30
C THR A 123 -24.01 -2.82 -24.39
N LEU A 124 -24.23 -2.13 -23.26
CA LEU A 124 -24.23 -0.66 -23.22
C LEU A 124 -22.89 -0.09 -23.70
N ARG A 125 -21.77 -0.62 -23.21
CA ARG A 125 -20.42 -0.23 -23.62
C ARG A 125 -20.20 -0.35 -25.12
N GLN A 126 -20.68 -1.44 -25.72
CA GLN A 126 -20.61 -1.65 -27.17
C GLN A 126 -21.50 -0.68 -27.94
N LYS A 127 -22.71 -0.40 -27.44
CA LYS A 127 -23.65 0.54 -28.06
C LYS A 127 -23.09 1.97 -28.11
N TYR A 128 -22.42 2.40 -27.05
CA TYR A 128 -21.91 3.77 -26.89
C TYR A 128 -20.40 3.88 -27.16
N SER A 129 -19.78 2.91 -27.85
CA SER A 129 -18.32 2.85 -28.03
C SER A 129 -17.70 4.07 -28.73
N TYR A 130 -18.50 4.88 -29.43
CA TYR A 130 -18.05 6.09 -30.13
C TYR A 130 -18.17 7.38 -29.29
N ASP A 131 -18.90 7.33 -28.19
CA ASP A 131 -19.07 8.48 -27.28
C ASP A 131 -18.01 8.36 -26.19
N THR A 132 -17.02 9.24 -26.16
CA THR A 132 -15.91 9.15 -25.20
C THR A 132 -16.32 9.46 -23.75
N LEU A 133 -17.50 10.06 -23.54
CA LEU A 133 -18.01 10.46 -22.22
C LEU A 133 -19.11 9.53 -21.70
N TRP A 134 -19.46 8.49 -22.46
CA TRP A 134 -20.54 7.57 -22.10
C TRP A 134 -20.31 6.88 -20.74
N GLY A 135 -19.04 6.68 -20.39
CA GLY A 135 -18.61 6.08 -19.12
C GLY A 135 -19.14 6.84 -17.92
N ASP A 136 -19.35 8.15 -18.05
CA ASP A 136 -19.83 9.02 -16.96
C ASP A 136 -21.34 9.26 -17.01
N SER A 137 -22.04 8.60 -17.95
CA SER A 137 -23.50 8.64 -17.99
C SER A 137 -24.12 8.08 -16.69
N PRO A 138 -25.26 8.62 -16.24
CA PRO A 138 -25.94 8.15 -15.03
C PRO A 138 -26.16 6.64 -14.99
N ILE A 139 -26.52 6.04 -16.13
CA ILE A 139 -26.75 4.59 -16.23
C ILE A 139 -25.44 3.80 -16.15
N ALA A 140 -24.38 4.23 -16.82
CA ALA A 140 -23.08 3.57 -16.78
C ALA A 140 -22.49 3.59 -15.37
N VAL A 141 -22.49 4.75 -14.71
CA VAL A 141 -22.06 4.90 -13.30
C VAL A 141 -22.89 3.99 -12.40
N SER A 142 -24.22 4.00 -12.52
CA SER A 142 -25.09 3.19 -11.64
C SER A 142 -24.87 1.68 -11.84
N CYS A 143 -24.63 1.23 -13.08
CA CYS A 143 -24.27 -0.15 -13.38
C CYS A 143 -22.92 -0.52 -12.77
N ARG A 144 -21.86 0.27 -13.00
CA ARG A 144 -20.52 -0.04 -12.48
C ARG A 144 -20.49 -0.07 -10.96
N GLN A 145 -21.08 0.91 -10.30
CA GLN A 145 -21.14 0.94 -8.84
C GLN A 145 -21.89 -0.30 -8.29
N LEU A 146 -22.96 -0.75 -8.96
CA LEU A 146 -23.63 -2.00 -8.60
C LEU A 146 -22.72 -3.23 -8.81
N ILE A 147 -21.99 -3.32 -9.92
CA ILE A 147 -21.01 -4.40 -10.19
C ILE A 147 -19.93 -4.42 -9.11
N VAL A 148 -19.40 -3.25 -8.75
CA VAL A 148 -18.41 -3.08 -7.70
C VAL A 148 -18.95 -3.56 -6.34
N GLN A 149 -20.20 -3.23 -6.00
CA GLN A 149 -20.84 -3.67 -4.75
C GLN A 149 -21.16 -5.17 -4.76
N LEU A 150 -21.51 -5.75 -5.91
CA LEU A 150 -21.69 -7.20 -6.05
C LEU A 150 -20.37 -7.95 -5.80
N CYS A 151 -19.22 -7.31 -6.07
CA CYS A 151 -17.91 -7.89 -5.80
C CYS A 151 -17.61 -8.02 -4.29
N SER A 152 -18.22 -7.20 -3.42
CA SER A 152 -18.05 -7.28 -1.97
C SER A 152 -19.07 -8.21 -1.28
N LEU A 153 -19.79 -9.04 -2.05
CA LEU A 153 -20.65 -10.08 -1.48
C LEU A 153 -19.81 -11.13 -0.75
N ALA A 154 -20.23 -11.45 0.47
CA ALA A 154 -19.62 -12.49 1.30
C ALA A 154 -20.63 -13.11 2.27
N GLY A 155 -20.22 -14.18 2.91
CA GLY A 155 -20.95 -14.80 4.00
C GLY A 155 -22.02 -15.81 3.55
N ALA A 156 -23.09 -15.92 4.34
CA ALA A 156 -24.15 -16.92 4.19
C ALA A 156 -24.99 -16.82 2.90
N VAL A 157 -24.80 -15.77 2.09
CA VAL A 157 -25.41 -15.65 0.76
C VAL A 157 -24.90 -16.72 -0.22
N PHE A 158 -23.67 -17.21 -0.01
CA PHE A 158 -23.12 -18.30 -0.82
C PHE A 158 -23.48 -19.66 -0.22
N PRO A 159 -23.70 -20.69 -1.05
CA PRO A 159 -23.92 -22.05 -0.58
C PRO A 159 -22.69 -22.58 0.18
N ASN A 160 -22.90 -23.56 1.05
CA ASN A 160 -21.82 -24.25 1.78
C ASN A 160 -21.13 -25.30 0.90
N ASP A 161 -20.44 -24.86 -0.16
CA ASP A 161 -19.81 -25.68 -1.19
C ASP A 161 -18.27 -25.59 -1.19
N ASN A 162 -17.67 -25.45 0.00
CA ASN A 162 -16.24 -25.18 0.20
C ASN A 162 -15.75 -23.86 -0.43
N GLY A 163 -16.65 -22.98 -0.87
CA GLY A 163 -16.31 -21.67 -1.42
C GLY A 163 -16.25 -21.62 -2.95
N ASP A 164 -16.56 -22.72 -3.63
CA ASP A 164 -16.51 -22.82 -5.09
C ASP A 164 -17.42 -21.76 -5.75
N ALA A 165 -18.66 -21.60 -5.29
CA ALA A 165 -19.57 -20.57 -5.81
C ALA A 165 -19.07 -19.14 -5.60
N GLN A 166 -18.38 -18.86 -4.49
CA GLN A 166 -17.83 -17.52 -4.23
C GLN A 166 -16.62 -17.24 -5.13
N ILE A 167 -15.76 -18.24 -5.33
CA ILE A 167 -14.63 -18.14 -6.27
C ILE A 167 -15.14 -17.94 -7.71
N GLU A 168 -16.14 -18.73 -8.12
CA GLU A 168 -16.79 -18.59 -9.42
C GLU A 168 -17.41 -17.21 -9.60
N HIS A 169 -18.07 -16.67 -8.58
CA HIS A 169 -18.61 -15.31 -8.60
C HIS A 169 -17.53 -14.25 -8.82
N PHE A 170 -16.41 -14.31 -8.09
CA PHE A 170 -15.27 -13.41 -8.31
C PHE A 170 -14.69 -13.52 -9.72
N MET A 171 -14.53 -14.74 -10.22
CA MET A 171 -14.04 -15.01 -11.57
C MET A 171 -14.91 -14.37 -12.65
N HIS A 172 -16.24 -14.47 -12.52
CA HIS A 172 -17.18 -13.86 -13.47
C HIS A 172 -17.07 -12.34 -13.48
N ILE A 173 -17.04 -11.70 -12.30
CA ILE A 173 -16.90 -10.25 -12.20
C ILE A 173 -15.54 -9.80 -12.74
N LEU A 174 -14.44 -10.45 -12.33
CA LEU A 174 -13.11 -10.12 -12.82
C LEU A 174 -13.00 -10.27 -14.34
N SER A 175 -13.57 -11.32 -14.94
CA SER A 175 -13.56 -11.52 -16.39
C SER A 175 -14.18 -10.35 -17.16
N ALA A 176 -15.22 -9.73 -16.61
CA ALA A 176 -15.87 -8.56 -17.21
C ALA A 176 -15.09 -7.26 -16.93
N VAL A 177 -14.61 -7.07 -15.69
CA VAL A 177 -13.92 -5.85 -15.23
C VAL A 177 -12.53 -5.71 -15.82
N ILE A 178 -11.86 -6.81 -16.19
CA ILE A 178 -10.57 -6.76 -16.89
C ILE A 178 -10.61 -5.84 -18.11
N LEU A 179 -11.74 -5.76 -18.83
CA LEU A 179 -11.90 -4.88 -20.00
C LEU A 179 -11.85 -3.38 -19.67
N TRP A 180 -11.93 -3.02 -18.39
CA TRP A 180 -11.86 -1.65 -17.87
C TRP A 180 -10.44 -1.24 -17.49
N ILE A 181 -9.56 -2.22 -17.27
CA ILE A 181 -8.23 -2.03 -16.66
C ILE A 181 -7.08 -2.69 -17.44
N GLU A 182 -7.37 -3.49 -18.49
CA GLU A 182 -6.38 -4.12 -19.35
C GLU A 182 -6.46 -3.63 -20.82
N PRO A 183 -5.33 -3.31 -21.48
CA PRO A 183 -3.97 -3.21 -20.94
C PRO A 183 -3.72 -1.85 -20.23
N PRO A 184 -3.11 -1.84 -19.03
CA PRO A 184 -3.02 -0.64 -18.18
C PRO A 184 -2.42 0.59 -18.86
N ASN A 185 -1.32 0.41 -19.60
CA ASN A 185 -0.60 1.49 -20.27
C ASN A 185 -1.43 2.18 -21.37
N VAL A 186 -2.28 1.43 -22.06
CA VAL A 186 -3.16 1.98 -23.11
C VAL A 186 -4.30 2.75 -22.49
N ILE A 187 -4.86 2.25 -21.37
CA ILE A 187 -5.94 2.93 -20.66
C ILE A 187 -5.42 4.21 -20.01
N ALA A 188 -4.27 4.16 -19.34
CA ALA A 188 -3.62 5.34 -18.78
C ALA A 188 -3.34 6.41 -19.84
N GLU A 189 -2.87 5.99 -21.03
CA GLU A 189 -2.68 6.90 -22.16
C GLU A 189 -4.00 7.48 -22.67
N SER A 190 -5.07 6.69 -22.70
CA SER A 190 -6.41 7.18 -23.07
C SER A 190 -6.91 8.23 -22.07
N ILE A 191 -6.69 8.03 -20.77
CA ILE A 191 -7.09 8.98 -19.72
C ILE A 191 -6.29 10.27 -19.86
N ARG A 192 -4.96 10.19 -20.05
CA ARG A 192 -4.10 11.36 -20.32
C ARG A 192 -4.55 12.17 -21.53
N ASN A 193 -5.14 11.51 -22.53
CA ASN A 193 -5.68 12.15 -23.73
C ASN A 193 -7.14 12.63 -23.57
N GLY A 194 -7.64 12.75 -22.33
CA GLY A 194 -8.98 13.27 -22.02
C GLY A 194 -10.11 12.24 -22.03
N GLY A 195 -9.77 10.94 -22.00
CA GLY A 195 -10.75 9.88 -21.77
C GLY A 195 -11.18 9.79 -20.30
N SER A 196 -12.37 9.22 -20.06
CA SER A 196 -12.90 9.01 -18.71
C SER A 196 -12.07 8.02 -17.90
N GLU A 197 -11.71 8.40 -16.68
CA GLU A 197 -11.01 7.59 -15.68
C GLU A 197 -11.94 6.65 -14.90
N SER A 198 -13.26 6.86 -14.98
CA SER A 198 -14.24 6.18 -14.12
C SER A 198 -14.20 4.65 -14.21
N GLU A 199 -14.06 4.08 -15.41
CA GLU A 199 -13.94 2.61 -15.57
C GLU A 199 -12.67 2.08 -14.88
N PHE A 200 -11.56 2.82 -14.97
CA PHE A 200 -10.27 2.45 -14.41
C PHE A 200 -10.31 2.47 -12.87
N ILE A 201 -10.84 3.55 -12.29
CA ILE A 201 -11.01 3.70 -10.84
C ILE A 201 -11.92 2.61 -10.28
N ASP A 202 -13.09 2.38 -10.90
CA ASP A 202 -14.02 1.32 -10.50
C ASP A 202 -13.39 -0.08 -10.60
N GLY A 203 -12.53 -0.31 -11.60
CA GLY A 203 -11.76 -1.56 -11.74
C GLY A 203 -10.72 -1.77 -10.63
N CYS A 204 -9.96 -0.73 -10.25
CA CYS A 204 -9.03 -0.79 -9.10
C CYS A 204 -9.77 -1.17 -7.82
N HIS A 205 -10.96 -0.61 -7.69
CA HIS A 205 -11.88 -0.82 -6.59
C HIS A 205 -12.46 -2.24 -6.52
N VAL A 206 -12.72 -2.87 -7.67
CA VAL A 206 -13.05 -4.31 -7.73
C VAL A 206 -11.89 -5.15 -7.22
N LEU A 207 -10.65 -4.85 -7.62
CA LEU A 207 -9.47 -5.59 -7.14
C LEU A 207 -9.32 -5.49 -5.62
N LEU A 208 -9.52 -4.30 -5.05
CA LEU A 208 -9.49 -4.09 -3.59
C LEU A 208 -10.55 -4.95 -2.88
N SER A 209 -11.79 -4.95 -3.39
CA SER A 209 -12.88 -5.76 -2.81
C SER A 209 -12.54 -7.26 -2.83
N VAL A 210 -12.03 -7.77 -3.95
CA VAL A 210 -11.61 -9.18 -4.05
C VAL A 210 -10.46 -9.49 -3.10
N ALA A 211 -9.44 -8.63 -3.04
CA ALA A 211 -8.30 -8.81 -2.15
C ALA A 211 -8.72 -8.87 -0.68
N SER A 212 -9.70 -8.07 -0.27
CA SER A 212 -10.22 -8.03 1.10
C SER A 212 -10.92 -9.33 1.54
N LEU A 213 -11.33 -10.15 0.57
CA LEU A 213 -12.07 -11.41 0.77
C LEU A 213 -11.26 -12.66 0.46
N THR A 214 -10.01 -12.51 0.02
CA THR A 214 -9.18 -13.62 -0.46
C THR A 214 -7.79 -13.60 0.19
N SER A 215 -7.18 -14.77 0.32
CA SER A 215 -5.76 -14.92 0.64
C SER A 215 -4.91 -14.44 -0.54
N SER A 216 -3.65 -14.10 -0.30
CA SER A 216 -2.71 -13.69 -1.36
C SER A 216 -2.60 -14.74 -2.48
N SER A 217 -2.59 -16.02 -2.13
CA SER A 217 -2.49 -17.13 -3.08
C SER A 217 -3.75 -17.29 -3.93
N LEU A 218 -4.94 -17.26 -3.30
CA LEU A 218 -6.20 -17.30 -4.04
C LEU A 218 -6.34 -16.07 -4.94
N PHE A 219 -6.06 -14.87 -4.42
CA PHE A 219 -6.10 -13.63 -5.19
C PHE A 219 -5.29 -13.74 -6.47
N ASP A 220 -4.02 -14.18 -6.38
CA ASP A 220 -3.15 -14.35 -7.55
C ASP A 220 -3.71 -15.36 -8.57
N ASN A 221 -4.28 -16.46 -8.09
CA ASN A 221 -4.79 -17.55 -8.91
C ASN A 221 -6.08 -17.23 -9.67
N LEU A 222 -6.86 -16.23 -9.24
CA LEU A 222 -8.13 -15.87 -9.88
C LEU A 222 -7.96 -15.49 -11.36
N LEU A 223 -6.91 -14.77 -11.75
CA LEU A 223 -6.66 -14.52 -13.18
C LEU A 223 -5.90 -15.64 -13.88
N LYS A 224 -5.06 -16.42 -13.19
CA LYS A 224 -4.31 -17.54 -13.81
C LYS A 224 -5.21 -18.62 -14.41
N SER A 225 -6.44 -18.70 -13.93
CA SER A 225 -7.48 -19.60 -14.47
C SER A 225 -8.01 -19.19 -15.86
N ILE A 226 -7.89 -17.90 -16.22
CA ILE A 226 -8.45 -17.31 -17.45
C ILE A 226 -7.40 -16.59 -18.32
N ARG A 227 -6.21 -16.31 -17.77
CA ARG A 227 -5.08 -15.60 -18.40
C ARG A 227 -3.77 -16.36 -18.14
N GLN A 228 -2.72 -15.96 -18.86
CA GLN A 228 -1.36 -16.50 -18.69
C GLN A 228 -0.60 -15.92 -17.49
N TYR A 229 -1.17 -14.90 -16.83
CA TYR A 229 -0.57 -14.19 -15.70
C TYR A 229 -1.58 -14.11 -14.54
N GLY A 230 -1.08 -13.89 -13.33
CA GLY A 230 -1.93 -13.80 -12.13
C GLY A 230 -2.42 -12.41 -11.79
N THR A 231 -3.36 -12.32 -10.87
CA THR A 231 -3.98 -11.04 -10.47
C THR A 231 -2.95 -10.09 -9.85
N ILE A 232 -1.92 -10.61 -9.19
CA ILE A 232 -0.83 -9.78 -8.64
C ILE A 232 0.00 -9.13 -9.75
N ASN A 233 0.19 -9.79 -10.90
CA ASN A 233 0.87 -9.19 -12.05
C ASN A 233 0.06 -8.01 -12.64
N LEU A 234 -1.26 -8.16 -12.74
CA LEU A 234 -2.13 -7.07 -13.17
C LEU A 234 -2.10 -5.90 -12.17
N LEU A 235 -2.20 -6.20 -10.87
CA LEU A 235 -2.08 -5.21 -9.80
C LEU A 235 -0.75 -4.45 -9.89
N SER A 236 0.36 -5.15 -10.13
CA SER A 236 1.68 -4.55 -10.34
C SER A 236 1.70 -3.61 -11.55
N ALA A 237 1.12 -4.00 -12.68
CA ALA A 237 1.09 -3.18 -13.88
C ALA A 237 0.23 -1.92 -13.69
N LEU A 238 -0.93 -2.04 -13.04
CA LEU A 238 -1.81 -0.91 -12.72
C LEU A 238 -1.13 0.08 -11.76
N THR A 239 -0.51 -0.45 -10.69
CA THR A 239 0.19 0.39 -9.71
C THR A 239 1.35 1.14 -10.37
N SER A 240 2.06 0.50 -11.31
CA SER A 240 3.14 1.13 -12.07
C SER A 240 2.65 2.33 -12.89
N GLU A 241 1.50 2.22 -13.56
CA GLU A 241 0.94 3.33 -14.34
C GLU A 241 0.39 4.45 -13.45
N ALA A 242 -0.22 4.12 -12.31
CA ALA A 242 -0.67 5.11 -11.33
C ALA A 242 0.51 5.91 -10.74
N VAL A 243 1.61 5.23 -10.37
CA VAL A 243 2.83 5.88 -9.86
C VAL A 243 3.42 6.85 -10.90
N LYS A 244 3.54 6.42 -12.16
CA LYS A 244 4.02 7.30 -13.24
C LYS A 244 3.13 8.52 -13.39
N SER A 245 1.81 8.33 -13.41
CA SER A 245 0.87 9.46 -13.54
C SER A 245 0.97 10.47 -12.40
N VAL A 246 1.14 10.01 -11.16
CA VAL A 246 1.31 10.90 -9.99
C VAL A 246 2.61 11.70 -10.11
N LEU A 247 3.68 11.05 -10.56
CA LEU A 247 5.00 11.68 -10.64
C LEU A 247 5.19 12.55 -11.88
N ASP A 248 4.43 12.32 -12.95
CA ASP A 248 4.43 13.19 -14.13
C ASP A 248 3.60 14.48 -13.90
N ASN A 249 2.59 14.44 -13.02
CA ASN A 249 1.65 15.54 -12.75
C ASN A 249 1.77 16.11 -11.31
N GLN A 250 3.00 16.35 -10.83
CA GLN A 250 3.24 16.75 -9.42
C GLN A 250 2.58 18.08 -9.00
N ASN A 251 2.21 18.92 -9.98
CA ASN A 251 1.63 20.24 -9.76
C ASN A 251 0.09 20.25 -9.80
N GLU A 252 -0.55 19.12 -10.10
CA GLU A 252 -2.00 19.01 -10.15
C GLU A 252 -2.53 18.37 -8.86
N GLU A 253 -3.34 19.12 -8.12
CA GLU A 253 -4.10 18.57 -7.00
C GLU A 253 -5.19 17.61 -7.54
N GLU A 254 -5.34 16.45 -6.88
CA GLU A 254 -6.42 15.48 -7.15
C GLU A 254 -6.47 14.93 -8.58
N THR A 255 -5.40 14.25 -9.00
CA THR A 255 -5.36 13.51 -10.27
C THR A 255 -5.97 12.11 -10.13
N TRP A 256 -6.50 11.57 -11.24
CA TRP A 256 -6.91 10.15 -11.32
C TRP A 256 -5.81 9.18 -10.85
N GLY A 257 -4.55 9.56 -11.08
CA GLY A 257 -3.38 8.79 -10.64
C GLY A 257 -3.29 8.71 -9.12
N SER A 258 -3.55 9.81 -8.41
CA SER A 258 -3.56 9.85 -6.94
C SER A 258 -4.65 8.94 -6.37
N ASP A 259 -5.88 9.04 -6.91
CA ASP A 259 -7.01 8.23 -6.45
C ASP A 259 -6.78 6.74 -6.72
N ALA A 260 -6.33 6.39 -7.92
CA ALA A 260 -5.99 5.03 -8.27
C ALA A 260 -4.86 4.48 -7.37
N LEU A 261 -3.81 5.26 -7.15
CA LEU A 261 -2.66 4.84 -6.36
C LEU A 261 -3.04 4.55 -4.92
N ASP A 262 -3.89 5.38 -4.31
CA ASP A 262 -4.41 5.15 -2.96
C ASP A 262 -5.16 3.80 -2.86
N ILE A 263 -6.02 3.49 -3.83
CA ILE A 263 -6.78 2.22 -3.87
C ILE A 263 -5.84 1.03 -4.09
N LEU A 264 -4.89 1.16 -5.02
CA LEU A 264 -3.98 0.08 -5.39
C LEU A 264 -2.97 -0.22 -4.28
N LEU A 265 -2.45 0.80 -3.59
CA LEU A 265 -1.56 0.60 -2.44
C LEU A 265 -2.30 0.01 -1.24
N GLU A 266 -3.56 0.37 -1.02
CA GLU A 266 -4.38 -0.34 -0.03
C GLU A 266 -4.61 -1.80 -0.44
N THR A 267 -4.78 -2.08 -1.74
CA THR A 267 -4.89 -3.46 -2.23
C THR A 267 -3.62 -4.26 -1.91
N TRP A 268 -2.43 -3.68 -2.12
CA TRP A 268 -1.15 -4.27 -1.69
C TRP A 268 -1.08 -4.46 -0.18
N ASN A 269 -1.51 -3.48 0.61
CA ASN A 269 -1.57 -3.56 2.08
C ASN A 269 -2.42 -4.74 2.55
N VAL A 270 -3.60 -4.94 1.95
CA VAL A 270 -4.52 -6.05 2.26
C VAL A 270 -3.92 -7.42 1.93
N ILE A 271 -3.17 -7.50 0.82
CA ILE A 271 -2.55 -8.76 0.34
C ILE A 271 -1.29 -9.11 1.14
N LEU A 272 -0.47 -8.11 1.49
CA LEU A 272 0.82 -8.29 2.13
C LEU A 272 0.80 -8.13 3.66
N GLY A 273 -0.23 -7.48 4.21
CA GLY A 273 -0.32 -7.12 5.62
C GLY A 273 -0.52 -8.30 6.58
N GLU A 274 -0.13 -8.10 7.84
CA GLU A 274 -0.08 -9.11 8.92
C GLU A 274 -1.44 -9.67 9.35
N ALA A 275 -2.56 -9.11 8.88
CA ALA A 275 -3.90 -9.59 9.16
C ALA A 275 -4.20 -10.99 8.58
N CYS A 276 -3.27 -11.57 7.82
CA CYS A 276 -3.39 -12.93 7.32
C CYS A 276 -3.00 -13.94 8.41
N ALA A 277 -4.01 -14.51 9.09
CA ALA A 277 -3.83 -15.67 9.97
C ALA A 277 -3.18 -16.86 9.23
N ASP A 278 -3.24 -16.86 7.90
CA ASP A 278 -2.58 -17.81 7.02
C ASP A 278 -1.28 -17.20 6.47
N LYS A 279 -0.14 -17.54 7.11
CA LYS A 279 1.21 -17.11 6.69
C LYS A 279 1.68 -17.86 5.42
N SER A 280 0.82 -18.01 4.41
CA SER A 280 1.28 -18.56 3.14
C SER A 280 2.17 -17.51 2.47
N PRO A 281 3.47 -17.79 2.23
CA PRO A 281 4.33 -16.86 1.53
C PRO A 281 3.74 -16.57 0.15
N MET A 282 3.88 -15.34 -0.32
CA MET A 282 3.48 -14.94 -1.67
C MET A 282 4.11 -15.87 -2.71
N SER A 283 3.42 -16.09 -3.83
CA SER A 283 3.92 -16.90 -4.93
C SER A 283 5.23 -16.32 -5.49
N ALA A 284 6.09 -17.16 -6.09
CA ALA A 284 7.33 -16.69 -6.71
C ALA A 284 7.06 -15.66 -7.83
N ASP A 285 6.01 -15.87 -8.61
CA ASP A 285 5.55 -14.90 -9.64
C ASP A 285 5.11 -13.58 -9.00
N GLY A 286 4.39 -13.65 -7.87
CA GLY A 286 3.98 -12.47 -7.10
C GLY A 286 5.16 -11.71 -6.51
N ALA A 287 6.19 -12.41 -6.01
CA ALA A 287 7.44 -11.79 -5.55
C ALA A 287 8.19 -11.11 -6.69
N LEU A 288 8.24 -11.74 -7.87
CA LEU A 288 8.81 -11.12 -9.06
C LEU A 288 8.03 -9.86 -9.48
N ALA A 289 6.69 -9.90 -9.43
CA ALA A 289 5.83 -8.75 -9.73
C ALA A 289 6.06 -7.60 -8.74
N ALA A 290 6.10 -7.89 -7.43
CA ALA A 290 6.39 -6.91 -6.39
C ALA A 290 7.80 -6.30 -6.55
N SER A 291 8.81 -7.12 -6.87
CA SER A 291 10.17 -6.66 -7.17
C SER A 291 10.22 -5.70 -8.36
N ASN A 292 9.57 -6.06 -9.47
CA ASN A 292 9.53 -5.21 -10.66
C ASN A 292 8.78 -3.91 -10.41
N LEU A 293 7.64 -3.96 -9.70
CA LEU A 293 6.91 -2.77 -9.29
C LEU A 293 7.78 -1.86 -8.42
N PHE A 294 8.47 -2.42 -7.42
CA PHE A 294 9.32 -1.62 -6.53
C PHE A 294 10.47 -0.93 -7.28
N LYS A 295 11.07 -1.60 -8.27
CA LYS A 295 12.07 -0.99 -9.14
C LYS A 295 11.50 0.21 -9.90
N ILE A 296 10.31 0.06 -10.50
CA ILE A 296 9.61 1.15 -11.20
C ILE A 296 9.33 2.31 -10.23
N ILE A 297 8.84 2.02 -9.02
CA ILE A 297 8.59 3.05 -8.00
C ILE A 297 9.85 3.86 -7.73
N VAL A 298 10.95 3.18 -7.39
CA VAL A 298 12.22 3.86 -7.06
C VAL A 298 12.73 4.66 -8.28
N GLU A 299 12.80 4.04 -9.45
CA GLU A 299 13.29 4.71 -10.66
C GLU A 299 12.45 5.93 -11.04
N SER A 300 11.12 5.85 -10.93
CA SER A 300 10.23 6.98 -11.18
C SER A 300 10.44 8.10 -10.17
N HIS A 301 10.59 7.79 -8.87
CA HIS A 301 10.89 8.81 -7.85
C HIS A 301 12.25 9.47 -8.07
N LEU A 302 13.29 8.70 -8.41
CA LEU A 302 14.61 9.24 -8.67
C LEU A 302 14.63 10.12 -9.93
N LYS A 303 13.93 9.70 -10.99
CA LYS A 303 13.77 10.51 -12.19
C LYS A 303 13.08 11.83 -11.84
N ALA A 304 11.95 11.77 -11.15
CA ALA A 304 11.21 12.98 -10.79
C ALA A 304 12.03 13.92 -9.89
N ALA A 305 12.78 13.37 -8.92
CA ALA A 305 13.68 14.14 -8.08
C ALA A 305 14.81 14.83 -8.86
N ALA A 306 15.36 14.15 -9.87
CA ALA A 306 16.40 14.72 -10.72
C ALA A 306 15.87 15.79 -11.68
N ASP A 307 14.63 15.63 -12.15
CA ASP A 307 13.93 16.57 -13.03
C ASP A 307 13.54 17.86 -12.26
N SER A 308 13.04 17.72 -11.02
CA SER A 308 12.63 18.86 -10.17
C SER A 308 13.76 19.47 -9.33
N ALA A 309 15.01 18.99 -9.47
CA ALA A 309 16.11 19.35 -8.57
C ALA A 309 16.47 20.84 -8.51
N PHE A 310 16.03 21.60 -9.52
CA PHE A 310 16.30 23.04 -9.69
C PHE A 310 15.04 23.89 -9.61
N GLU A 311 13.91 23.30 -9.23
CA GLU A 311 12.64 23.99 -9.09
C GLU A 311 12.50 24.50 -7.64
N ASP A 312 12.38 25.82 -7.48
CA ASP A 312 12.13 26.46 -6.18
C ASP A 312 10.61 26.61 -6.00
N SER A 313 9.98 25.77 -5.17
CA SER A 313 8.57 25.92 -4.78
C SER A 313 8.48 26.58 -3.40
N ASP A 314 8.01 27.83 -3.33
CA ASP A 314 7.99 28.69 -2.14
C ASP A 314 6.83 28.41 -1.14
N ASP A 315 6.06 27.33 -1.27
CA ASP A 315 4.87 27.08 -0.44
C ASP A 315 5.14 26.21 0.81
N ALA A 316 5.47 26.88 1.93
CA ALA A 316 5.74 26.24 3.21
C ALA A 316 4.52 25.57 3.89
N GLU A 317 3.28 26.04 3.64
CA GLU A 317 2.07 25.45 4.26
C GLU A 317 1.66 24.12 3.59
N TYR A 318 2.04 23.92 2.32
CA TYR A 318 1.88 22.65 1.59
C TYR A 318 2.87 21.56 2.08
N PHE A 319 3.94 21.96 2.76
CA PHE A 319 5.03 21.07 3.17
C PHE A 319 4.62 20.03 4.23
N HIS A 320 3.86 20.41 5.27
CA HIS A 320 3.55 19.46 6.36
C HIS A 320 2.51 18.39 5.98
N VAL A 321 1.47 18.77 5.23
CA VAL A 321 0.43 17.83 4.76
C VAL A 321 1.03 16.86 3.74
N SER A 322 1.90 17.35 2.86
CA SER A 322 2.62 16.51 1.90
C SER A 322 3.60 15.55 2.58
N VAL A 323 4.29 15.95 3.65
CA VAL A 323 5.20 15.06 4.40
C VAL A 323 4.46 13.89 5.05
N SER A 324 3.31 14.12 5.69
CA SER A 324 2.54 13.05 6.34
C SER A 324 1.95 12.06 5.34
N LYS A 325 1.34 12.56 4.24
CA LYS A 325 0.84 11.73 3.15
C LYS A 325 1.95 10.89 2.52
N ARG A 326 3.14 11.49 2.35
CA ARG A 326 4.33 10.81 1.82
C ARG A 326 4.85 9.72 2.77
N ASP A 327 4.84 9.94 4.08
CA ASP A 327 5.26 8.92 5.07
C ASP A 327 4.36 7.67 4.98
N GLU A 328 3.04 7.86 4.95
CA GLU A 328 2.07 6.75 4.75
C GLU A 328 2.32 5.99 3.45
N GLN A 329 2.55 6.71 2.35
CA GLN A 329 2.83 6.11 1.05
C GLN A 329 4.15 5.32 1.03
N LEU A 330 5.22 5.87 1.61
CA LEU A 330 6.52 5.20 1.69
C LEU A 330 6.45 3.94 2.56
N ALA A 331 5.61 3.93 3.61
CA ALA A 331 5.35 2.73 4.39
C ALA A 331 4.70 1.62 3.53
N LEU A 332 3.76 1.97 2.64
CA LEU A 332 3.15 1.02 1.71
C LEU A 332 4.15 0.52 0.65
N TYR A 333 5.01 1.39 0.11
CA TYR A 333 6.10 0.96 -0.78
C TYR A 333 7.09 0.02 -0.09
N ALA A 334 7.36 0.24 1.20
CA ALA A 334 8.21 -0.66 1.97
C ALA A 334 7.62 -2.07 2.12
N LEU A 335 6.30 -2.20 2.29
CA LEU A 335 5.64 -3.51 2.28
C LEU A 335 5.89 -4.26 0.97
N ILE A 336 5.72 -3.57 -0.17
CA ILE A 336 5.98 -4.13 -1.51
C ILE A 336 7.44 -4.53 -1.66
N ALA A 337 8.38 -3.68 -1.22
CA ALA A 337 9.81 -3.98 -1.29
C ALA A 337 10.17 -5.25 -0.50
N ARG A 338 9.66 -5.35 0.73
CA ARG A 338 9.93 -6.46 1.66
C ARG A 338 9.36 -7.78 1.17
N ALA A 339 8.29 -7.74 0.37
CA ALA A 339 7.70 -8.92 -0.25
C ALA A 339 8.66 -9.64 -1.22
N ALA A 340 9.72 -8.96 -1.68
CA ALA A 340 10.80 -9.49 -2.52
C ALA A 340 12.18 -9.00 -2.07
N ALA A 341 12.43 -9.00 -0.74
CA ALA A 341 13.62 -8.42 -0.10
C ALA A 341 14.95 -8.92 -0.67
N ASP A 342 15.01 -10.18 -1.10
CA ASP A 342 16.19 -10.81 -1.71
C ASP A 342 16.65 -10.11 -3.01
N THR A 343 15.74 -9.43 -3.70
CA THR A 343 16.03 -8.71 -4.95
C THR A 343 15.97 -7.20 -4.78
N THR A 344 15.10 -6.68 -3.92
CA THR A 344 14.89 -5.23 -3.76
C THR A 344 15.94 -4.57 -2.88
N ILE A 345 16.47 -5.25 -1.86
CA ILE A 345 17.54 -4.69 -1.00
C ILE A 345 18.87 -4.56 -1.77
N PRO A 346 19.34 -5.59 -2.53
CA PRO A 346 20.53 -5.40 -3.36
C PRO A 346 20.37 -4.31 -4.42
N PHE A 347 19.16 -4.11 -4.94
CA PHE A 347 18.87 -3.02 -5.88
C PHE A 347 19.03 -1.63 -5.22
N LEU A 348 18.52 -1.44 -3.99
CA LEU A 348 18.74 -0.19 -3.24
C LEU A 348 20.23 0.02 -2.89
N GLU A 349 20.94 -1.05 -2.52
CA GLU A 349 22.39 -1.02 -2.28
C GLU A 349 23.16 -0.54 -3.50
N GLN A 350 22.83 -1.09 -4.68
CA GLN A 350 23.44 -0.69 -5.94
C GLN A 350 23.18 0.79 -6.22
N LEU A 351 21.92 1.24 -6.18
CA LEU A 351 21.56 2.63 -6.47
C LEU A 351 22.24 3.61 -5.52
N PHE A 352 22.22 3.32 -4.21
CA PHE A 352 22.85 4.18 -3.21
C PHE A 352 24.37 4.27 -3.43
N SER A 353 25.02 3.13 -3.66
CA SER A 353 26.47 3.08 -3.92
C SER A 353 26.86 3.83 -5.19
N GLU A 354 26.06 3.71 -6.26
CA GLU A 354 26.27 4.47 -7.50
C GLU A 354 26.19 5.99 -7.27
N ARG A 355 25.17 6.47 -6.56
CA ARG A 355 25.01 7.90 -6.27
C ARG A 355 26.09 8.43 -5.33
N PHE A 356 26.45 7.64 -4.32
CA PHE A 356 27.53 7.98 -3.41
C PHE A 356 28.90 8.03 -4.10
N ALA A 357 29.16 7.11 -5.05
CA ALA A 357 30.36 7.14 -5.87
C ALA A 357 30.40 8.37 -6.79
N ARG A 358 29.26 8.79 -7.38
CA ARG A 358 29.15 10.02 -8.18
C ARG A 358 29.52 11.27 -7.37
N LEU A 359 29.08 11.37 -6.11
CA LEU A 359 29.50 12.49 -5.23
C LEU A 359 31.00 12.50 -4.95
N SER A 360 31.63 11.32 -4.89
CA SER A 360 33.06 11.17 -4.57
C SER A 360 33.97 11.47 -5.76
N GLN A 361 33.44 11.43 -6.99
CA GLN A 361 34.17 11.79 -8.20
C GLN A 361 34.34 13.31 -8.24
N ARG A 362 35.59 13.77 -8.07
CA ARG A 362 35.98 15.19 -7.97
C ARG A 362 35.95 15.93 -9.31
N ASP A 363 34.87 15.83 -10.07
CA ASP A 363 34.65 16.78 -11.16
C ASP A 363 34.12 18.08 -10.55
N VAL A 364 35.00 19.08 -10.52
CA VAL A 364 34.69 20.45 -10.07
C VAL A 364 33.61 21.10 -10.95
N GLU A 365 33.36 20.55 -12.14
CA GLU A 365 32.36 21.03 -13.10
C GLU A 365 30.98 20.38 -12.95
N ASN A 366 30.83 19.28 -12.19
CA ASN A 366 29.54 18.61 -12.05
C ASN A 366 28.78 19.12 -10.82
N ASP A 367 27.65 19.76 -11.06
CA ASP A 367 26.72 20.21 -10.03
C ASP A 367 26.11 18.99 -9.29
N PRO A 368 26.35 18.81 -7.98
CA PRO A 368 25.86 17.66 -7.24
C PRO A 368 24.35 17.69 -6.98
N THR A 369 23.66 18.80 -7.26
CA THR A 369 22.26 19.04 -6.85
C THR A 369 21.32 17.89 -7.21
N ARG A 370 21.34 17.42 -8.47
CA ARG A 370 20.55 16.25 -8.89
C ARG A 370 20.87 14.98 -8.11
N THR A 371 22.15 14.71 -7.89
CA THR A 371 22.60 13.52 -7.14
C THR A 371 22.20 13.60 -5.68
N LEU A 372 22.20 14.80 -5.09
CA LEU A 372 21.77 15.02 -3.71
C LEU A 372 20.26 14.85 -3.54
N GLU A 373 19.45 15.30 -4.51
CA GLU A 373 18.01 15.05 -4.54
C GLU A 373 17.67 13.55 -4.70
N GLU A 374 18.38 12.84 -5.57
CA GLU A 374 18.26 11.38 -5.69
C GLU A 374 18.63 10.69 -4.37
N LEU A 375 19.71 11.11 -3.70
CA LEU A 375 20.13 10.55 -2.40
C LEU A 375 19.11 10.84 -1.30
N TYR A 376 18.53 12.04 -1.28
CA TYR A 376 17.46 12.40 -0.35
C TYR A 376 16.30 11.40 -0.46
N TRP A 377 15.80 11.13 -1.66
CA TRP A 377 14.72 10.15 -1.86
C TRP A 377 15.14 8.71 -1.56
N LEU A 378 16.36 8.31 -1.93
CA LEU A 378 16.89 6.99 -1.58
C LEU A 378 16.96 6.78 -0.07
N LEU A 379 17.36 7.79 0.71
CA LEU A 379 17.38 7.72 2.18
C LEU A 379 15.98 7.51 2.74
N LEU A 380 14.98 8.26 2.24
CA LEU A 380 13.60 8.15 2.69
C LEU A 380 12.99 6.77 2.39
N ILE A 381 13.15 6.29 1.15
CA ILE A 381 12.66 4.96 0.74
C ILE A 381 13.37 3.87 1.53
N THR A 382 14.71 3.91 1.58
CA THR A 382 15.50 2.85 2.23
C THR A 382 15.22 2.75 3.72
N SER A 383 15.07 3.88 4.41
CA SER A 383 14.72 3.89 5.83
C SER A 383 13.39 3.17 6.10
N HIS A 384 12.34 3.45 5.31
CA HIS A 384 11.07 2.75 5.41
C HIS A 384 11.23 1.26 5.09
N VAL A 385 12.00 0.90 4.07
CA VAL A 385 12.23 -0.51 3.71
C VAL A 385 12.94 -1.27 4.84
N LEU A 386 13.94 -0.66 5.47
CA LEU A 386 14.78 -1.29 6.50
C LEU A 386 14.17 -1.29 7.90
N THR A 387 13.13 -0.50 8.19
CA THR A 387 12.62 -0.32 9.56
C THR A 387 11.10 -0.21 9.60
N ASP A 388 10.45 -0.79 10.62
CA ASP A 388 9.01 -0.63 10.82
C ASP A 388 8.62 0.78 11.32
N SER A 389 7.38 1.18 11.06
CA SER A 389 6.77 2.36 11.66
C SER A 389 6.24 2.02 13.06
N GLY A 390 6.34 2.94 14.02
CA GLY A 390 5.87 2.71 15.38
C GLY A 390 6.23 3.84 16.32
N GLU A 391 5.33 4.82 16.43
CA GLU A 391 5.40 5.77 17.53
C GLU A 391 4.94 5.08 18.82
N GLY A 392 5.71 5.21 19.90
CA GLY A 392 5.34 4.65 21.21
C GLY A 392 5.67 3.17 21.41
N GLU A 393 5.92 2.39 20.36
CA GLU A 393 6.24 0.95 20.45
C GLU A 393 7.72 0.64 20.20
N THR A 394 8.16 -0.55 20.62
CA THR A 394 9.53 -1.01 20.41
C THR A 394 9.68 -1.44 18.95
N LEU A 395 10.41 -0.65 18.14
CA LEU A 395 10.70 -1.04 16.76
C LEU A 395 11.51 -2.35 16.75
N LEU A 396 11.09 -3.26 15.88
CA LEU A 396 11.73 -4.54 15.60
C LEU A 396 12.24 -4.54 14.16
N ILE A 397 13.17 -5.45 13.87
CA ILE A 397 13.62 -5.68 12.50
C ILE A 397 12.44 -6.33 11.74
N PRO A 398 12.04 -5.83 10.55
CA PRO A 398 10.94 -6.41 9.80
C PRO A 398 11.13 -7.92 9.53
N GLU A 399 10.08 -8.74 9.73
CA GLU A 399 10.16 -10.22 9.63
C GLU A 399 10.71 -10.67 8.27
N ALA A 400 10.30 -10.00 7.19
CA ALA A 400 10.76 -10.29 5.83
C ALA A 400 12.28 -10.16 5.66
N LEU A 401 12.92 -9.19 6.34
CA LEU A 401 14.38 -9.01 6.27
C LEU A 401 15.12 -10.09 7.06
N GLN A 402 14.53 -10.56 8.16
CA GLN A 402 15.08 -11.65 8.96
C GLN A 402 14.99 -13.01 8.25
N ALA A 403 13.95 -13.20 7.42
CA ALA A 403 13.71 -14.45 6.70
C ALA A 403 14.30 -14.49 5.29
N GLY A 404 14.52 -13.33 4.66
CA GLY A 404 14.82 -13.21 3.22
C GLY A 404 16.19 -13.70 2.77
N PHE A 405 17.19 -13.80 3.67
CA PHE A 405 18.60 -14.01 3.30
C PHE A 405 19.20 -15.31 3.86
N THR A 406 18.46 -16.42 3.75
CA THR A 406 18.87 -17.73 4.32
C THR A 406 20.19 -18.28 3.79
N ASN A 407 20.62 -17.88 2.58
CA ASN A 407 21.86 -18.35 1.95
C ASN A 407 23.11 -17.53 2.34
N VAL A 408 22.95 -16.43 3.08
CA VAL A 408 24.07 -15.57 3.47
C VAL A 408 24.70 -16.11 4.76
N VAL A 409 26.00 -16.42 4.69
CA VAL A 409 26.77 -16.97 5.82
C VAL A 409 27.54 -15.89 6.56
N GLU A 410 28.12 -14.93 5.83
CA GLU A 410 28.97 -13.87 6.39
C GLU A 410 28.19 -12.57 6.57
N VAL A 411 28.37 -11.91 7.73
CA VAL A 411 27.75 -10.60 8.04
C VAL A 411 28.08 -9.56 6.96
N ALA A 412 29.32 -9.53 6.48
CA ALA A 412 29.79 -8.57 5.48
C ALA A 412 29.16 -8.74 4.10
N GLN A 413 28.52 -9.88 3.83
CA GLN A 413 27.83 -10.16 2.57
C GLN A 413 26.31 -9.97 2.68
N HIS A 414 25.80 -9.63 3.87
CA HIS A 414 24.37 -9.48 4.09
C HIS A 414 23.87 -8.15 3.52
N PRO A 415 22.98 -8.12 2.50
CA PRO A 415 22.62 -6.89 1.79
C PRO A 415 22.08 -5.77 2.69
N VAL A 416 21.25 -6.12 3.68
CA VAL A 416 20.75 -5.16 4.68
C VAL A 416 21.90 -4.53 5.49
N VAL A 417 22.92 -5.31 5.84
CA VAL A 417 24.07 -4.85 6.62
C VAL A 417 24.96 -3.96 5.75
N THR A 418 25.24 -4.38 4.52
CA THR A 418 26.04 -3.59 3.56
C THR A 418 25.39 -2.26 3.24
N LEU A 419 24.08 -2.25 2.94
CA LEU A 419 23.32 -1.03 2.69
C LEU A 419 23.27 -0.13 3.93
N SER A 420 23.04 -0.69 5.13
CA SER A 420 23.07 0.06 6.39
C SER A 420 24.41 0.78 6.60
N TRP A 421 25.52 0.05 6.44
CA TRP A 421 26.85 0.64 6.61
C TRP A 421 27.20 1.65 5.50
N SER A 422 26.74 1.44 4.27
CA SER A 422 26.91 2.40 3.18
C SER A 422 26.26 3.75 3.53
N ILE A 423 25.01 3.71 4.04
CA ILE A 423 24.30 4.91 4.47
C ILE A 423 24.97 5.55 5.69
N ILE A 424 25.32 4.77 6.72
CA ILE A 424 26.00 5.28 7.92
C ILE A 424 27.33 5.96 7.56
N ASN A 425 28.11 5.36 6.67
CA ASN A 425 29.38 5.93 6.20
C ASN A 425 29.18 7.22 5.41
N PHE A 426 28.13 7.30 4.59
CA PHE A 426 27.72 8.55 3.95
C PHE A 426 27.35 9.60 4.99
N SER A 427 26.46 9.28 5.94
CA SER A 427 26.02 10.19 6.99
C SER A 427 27.19 10.74 7.82
N ARG A 428 28.19 9.91 8.11
CA ARG A 428 29.39 10.32 8.88
C ARG A 428 30.17 11.45 8.20
N GLN A 429 30.08 11.61 6.89
CA GLN A 429 30.79 12.67 6.18
C GLN A 429 30.34 14.08 6.57
N CYS A 430 29.13 14.24 7.14
CA CYS A 430 28.66 15.54 7.62
C CYS A 430 29.50 16.12 8.79
N LEU A 431 30.32 15.29 9.44
CA LEU A 431 31.22 15.74 10.50
C LEU A 431 32.41 16.53 9.95
N ASP A 432 32.80 16.30 8.69
CA ASP A 432 33.81 17.09 8.01
C ASP A 432 33.22 18.45 7.57
N PRO A 433 33.73 19.61 8.05
CA PRO A 433 33.15 20.91 7.73
C PRO A 433 33.16 21.25 6.24
N GLY A 434 34.17 20.79 5.50
CA GLY A 434 34.31 21.05 4.07
C GLY A 434 33.32 20.25 3.24
N ILE A 435 33.12 18.96 3.58
CA ILE A 435 32.11 18.12 2.93
C ILE A 435 30.71 18.57 3.33
N ARG A 436 30.49 18.88 4.62
CA ARG A 436 29.20 19.37 5.14
C ARG A 436 28.71 20.59 4.38
N GLY A 437 29.55 21.62 4.26
CA GLY A 437 29.18 22.85 3.57
C GLY A 437 28.91 22.68 2.07
N ARG A 438 29.34 21.57 1.47
CA ARG A 438 29.15 21.29 0.04
C ARG A 438 27.94 20.41 -0.27
N TYR A 439 27.65 19.42 0.59
CA TYR A 439 26.66 18.38 0.27
C TYR A 439 25.49 18.30 1.25
N PHE A 440 25.67 18.69 2.51
CA PHE A 440 24.67 18.45 3.55
C PHE A 440 23.82 19.70 3.80
N SER A 441 22.83 19.92 2.92
CA SER A 441 21.78 20.92 3.14
C SER A 441 20.92 20.58 4.38
N PRO A 442 20.17 21.53 4.96
CA PRO A 442 19.24 21.25 6.06
C PRO A 442 18.29 20.09 5.74
N ARG A 443 17.68 20.11 4.54
CA ARG A 443 16.77 19.08 4.04
C ARG A 443 17.42 17.70 3.93
N LEU A 444 18.66 17.63 3.44
CA LEU A 444 19.38 16.36 3.39
C LEU A 444 19.75 15.86 4.79
N MET A 445 20.13 16.78 5.69
CA MET A 445 20.38 16.45 7.09
C MET A 445 19.12 15.92 7.78
N GLU A 446 17.93 16.43 7.47
CA GLU A 446 16.68 15.88 7.98
C GLU A 446 16.49 14.42 7.56
N ALA A 447 16.68 14.09 6.27
CA ALA A 447 16.58 12.71 5.80
C ALA A 447 17.62 11.78 6.47
N VAL A 448 18.84 12.26 6.68
CA VAL A 448 19.90 11.53 7.38
C VAL A 448 19.52 11.27 8.85
N ILE A 449 19.07 12.31 9.56
CA ILE A 449 18.66 12.20 10.97
C ILE A 449 17.44 11.29 11.10
N TRP A 450 16.50 11.39 10.18
CA TRP A 450 15.31 10.57 10.15
C TRP A 450 15.64 9.08 9.93
N PHE A 451 16.53 8.77 8.97
CA PHE A 451 17.06 7.42 8.78
C PHE A 451 17.74 6.90 10.06
N LEU A 452 18.65 7.69 10.64
CA LEU A 452 19.43 7.25 11.81
C LEU A 452 18.58 7.05 13.05
N ALA A 453 17.56 7.88 13.28
CA ALA A 453 16.63 7.73 14.40
C ALA A 453 15.92 6.36 14.33
N ARG A 454 15.44 5.99 13.14
CA ARG A 454 14.76 4.70 12.92
C ARG A 454 15.73 3.53 12.96
N TRP A 455 16.91 3.70 12.38
CA TRP A 455 17.95 2.68 12.36
C TRP A 455 18.44 2.35 13.77
N VAL A 456 18.78 3.37 14.58
CA VAL A 456 19.19 3.20 15.98
C VAL A 456 18.10 2.51 16.79
N ALA A 457 16.85 2.93 16.62
CA ALA A 457 15.72 2.33 17.32
C ALA A 457 15.47 0.85 16.95
N THR A 458 15.89 0.41 15.77
CA THR A 458 15.60 -0.92 15.18
C THR A 458 16.77 -1.90 15.30
N TYR A 459 18.01 -1.44 15.10
CA TYR A 459 19.19 -2.30 14.97
C TYR A 459 20.16 -2.23 16.16
N LEU A 460 20.02 -1.24 17.06
CA LEU A 460 20.76 -1.20 18.33
C LEU A 460 19.97 -1.80 19.51
N VAL A 461 19.02 -2.69 19.20
CA VAL A 461 18.19 -3.41 20.17
C VAL A 461 18.99 -4.53 20.86
N PRO A 462 18.94 -4.67 22.20
CA PRO A 462 19.63 -5.76 22.88
C PRO A 462 19.10 -7.14 22.49
N LEU A 463 20.02 -8.09 22.34
CA LEU A 463 19.77 -9.50 21.98
C LEU A 463 18.75 -10.23 22.88
N ASP A 464 18.58 -9.80 24.14
CA ASP A 464 17.73 -10.52 25.10
C ASP A 464 16.22 -10.44 24.81
N VAL A 465 15.75 -9.41 24.08
CA VAL A 465 14.34 -9.33 23.63
C VAL A 465 14.04 -10.37 22.52
N SER A 466 15.06 -10.77 21.75
CA SER A 466 14.90 -11.71 20.64
C SER A 466 14.84 -13.17 21.10
N ARG A 467 15.28 -13.50 22.34
CA ARG A 467 15.28 -14.86 22.88
C ARG A 467 13.89 -15.41 23.22
N GLU A 468 12.91 -14.57 23.50
CA GLU A 468 11.54 -15.03 23.79
C GLU A 468 10.79 -15.54 22.55
N ILE A 469 11.30 -15.26 21.35
CA ILE A 469 10.68 -15.64 20.06
C ILE A 469 11.30 -16.96 19.51
N ASP A 470 12.34 -17.49 20.15
CA ASP A 470 13.15 -18.63 19.64
C ASP A 470 12.48 -20.01 19.74
N SER A 471 11.20 -20.12 20.14
CA SER A 471 10.58 -21.43 20.41
C SER A 471 9.97 -22.15 19.19
N VAL A 472 9.84 -21.53 18.01
CA VAL A 472 9.22 -22.19 16.83
C VAL A 472 9.84 -21.70 15.50
N GLY A 473 10.77 -22.44 14.88
CA GLY A 473 11.19 -22.16 13.49
C GLY A 473 12.46 -22.84 12.98
N ARG A 474 12.45 -23.23 11.68
CA ARG A 474 13.43 -24.04 10.93
C ARG A 474 14.88 -23.50 10.97
N HIS A 475 15.87 -24.39 11.04
CA HIS A 475 17.30 -24.06 11.24
C HIS A 475 17.94 -23.03 10.28
N GLY A 476 17.45 -22.87 9.04
CA GLY A 476 18.04 -21.93 8.05
C GLY A 476 17.66 -20.46 8.26
N SER A 477 16.41 -20.16 8.68
CA SER A 477 15.97 -18.78 8.97
C SER A 477 16.58 -18.24 10.27
N GLN A 478 16.99 -19.13 11.17
CA GLN A 478 17.62 -18.74 12.43
C GLN A 478 19.00 -18.09 12.24
N HIS A 479 19.75 -18.42 11.17
CA HIS A 479 21.09 -17.88 10.96
C HIS A 479 21.06 -16.42 10.49
N SER A 480 20.35 -16.11 9.41
CA SER A 480 20.17 -14.73 8.92
C SER A 480 19.59 -13.81 10.00
N ARG A 481 18.58 -14.30 10.73
CA ARG A 481 18.02 -13.61 11.91
C ARG A 481 19.07 -13.30 12.98
N LYS A 482 19.95 -14.25 13.31
CA LYS A 482 21.02 -14.02 14.29
C LYS A 482 22.01 -12.96 13.82
N LEU A 483 22.46 -13.06 12.56
CA LEU A 483 23.39 -12.09 11.96
C LEU A 483 22.80 -10.66 12.04
N LEU A 484 21.54 -10.49 11.64
CA LEU A 484 20.87 -9.19 11.67
C LEU A 484 20.64 -8.62 13.07
N ASN A 485 20.50 -9.47 14.09
CA ASN A 485 20.32 -9.02 15.47
C ASN A 485 21.64 -8.69 16.17
N SER A 486 22.79 -9.21 15.69
CA SER A 486 24.09 -9.01 16.35
C SER A 486 25.03 -8.04 15.62
N PHE A 487 24.88 -7.84 14.30
CA PHE A 487 25.92 -7.20 13.49
C PHE A 487 26.34 -5.80 13.97
N ALA A 488 25.41 -5.05 14.56
CA ALA A 488 25.73 -3.73 15.07
C ALA A 488 26.57 -3.80 16.35
N TRP A 489 26.40 -4.83 17.19
CA TRP A 489 27.18 -4.99 18.42
C TRP A 489 28.47 -5.78 18.21
N ASP A 490 28.57 -6.54 17.11
CA ASP A 490 29.79 -7.22 16.72
C ASP A 490 30.91 -6.20 16.46
N ASN A 491 32.11 -6.44 17.03
CA ASN A 491 33.29 -5.57 16.91
C ASN A 491 33.08 -4.10 17.37
N ASN A 492 32.21 -3.85 18.35
CA ASN A 492 31.94 -2.52 18.93
C ASN A 492 31.44 -1.46 17.91
N GLN A 493 30.91 -1.88 16.76
CA GLN A 493 30.46 -0.92 15.73
C GLN A 493 29.30 -0.05 16.22
N GLY A 494 28.43 -0.59 17.06
CA GLY A 494 27.26 0.09 17.61
C GLY A 494 27.64 1.19 18.59
N GLU A 495 28.74 1.02 19.33
CA GLU A 495 29.31 2.08 20.17
C GLU A 495 29.82 3.25 19.31
N LEU A 496 30.50 2.94 18.19
CA LEU A 496 30.94 3.95 17.23
C LEU A 496 29.75 4.66 16.56
N VAL A 497 28.65 3.93 16.31
CA VAL A 497 27.41 4.51 15.79
C VAL A 497 26.82 5.51 16.78
N LEU A 498 26.71 5.13 18.06
CA LEU A 498 26.18 6.01 19.10
C LEU A 498 27.02 7.28 19.25
N ASP A 499 28.36 7.16 19.22
CA ASP A 499 29.26 8.31 19.30
C ASP A 499 29.08 9.29 18.14
N PHE A 500 29.08 8.80 16.89
CA PHE A 500 28.88 9.71 15.75
C PHE A 500 27.47 10.30 15.73
N VAL A 501 26.44 9.56 16.16
CA VAL A 501 25.06 10.07 16.25
C VAL A 501 24.97 11.24 17.22
N VAL A 502 25.66 11.18 18.36
CA VAL A 502 25.73 12.29 19.32
C VAL A 502 26.48 13.48 18.72
N LEU A 503 27.63 13.25 18.09
CA LEU A 503 28.39 14.31 17.40
C LEU A 503 27.56 14.98 16.29
N MET A 504 26.83 14.20 15.51
CA MET A 504 25.98 14.70 14.45
C MET A 504 24.79 15.49 15.00
N SER A 505 24.22 15.06 16.13
CA SER A 505 23.18 15.83 16.85
C SER A 505 23.72 17.18 17.29
N MET A 506 24.96 17.25 17.80
CA MET A 506 25.61 18.52 18.11
C MET A 506 25.78 19.39 16.86
N VAL A 507 26.22 18.82 15.73
CA VAL A 507 26.36 19.55 14.46
C VAL A 507 25.02 20.12 14.00
N ALA A 508 23.95 19.31 14.03
CA ALA A 508 22.59 19.74 13.66
C ALA A 508 22.10 20.91 14.52
N LEU A 509 22.33 20.85 15.84
CA LEU A 509 21.88 21.88 16.78
C LEU A 509 22.72 23.16 16.76
N THR A 510 24.01 23.07 16.45
CA THR A 510 24.94 24.21 16.54
C THR A 510 25.22 24.89 15.20
N THR A 511 25.27 24.14 14.10
CA THR A 511 25.66 24.64 12.77
C THR A 511 24.47 25.10 11.95
N TYR A 512 23.30 24.45 12.11
CA TYR A 512 22.08 24.75 11.37
C TYR A 512 21.12 25.59 12.23
N GLN A 513 21.59 26.78 12.62
CA GLN A 513 20.79 27.70 13.43
C GLN A 513 19.62 28.26 12.62
N GLY A 514 18.40 28.18 13.17
CA GLY A 514 17.17 28.63 12.50
C GLY A 514 16.38 27.51 11.81
N GLU A 515 16.99 26.35 11.59
CA GLU A 515 16.34 25.18 10.99
C GLU A 515 15.51 24.42 12.05
N ILE A 516 14.33 24.94 12.38
CA ILE A 516 13.49 24.45 13.49
C ILE A 516 13.09 22.99 13.29
N GLU A 517 12.78 22.58 12.06
CA GLU A 517 12.36 21.21 11.75
C GLU A 517 13.50 20.21 11.98
N LEU A 518 14.68 20.47 11.40
CA LEU A 518 15.89 19.69 11.64
C LEU A 518 16.23 19.58 13.14
N GLN A 519 16.17 20.69 13.88
CA GLN A 519 16.44 20.69 15.32
C GLN A 519 15.38 19.88 16.10
N THR A 520 14.12 20.01 15.73
CA THR A 520 13.00 19.26 16.32
C THR A 520 13.17 17.77 16.07
N LEU A 521 13.47 17.37 14.84
CA LEU A 521 13.72 15.98 14.46
C LEU A 521 14.91 15.39 15.23
N THR A 522 16.00 16.16 15.35
CA THR A 522 17.20 15.78 16.12
C THR A 522 16.84 15.48 17.58
N CYS A 523 16.12 16.38 18.23
CA CYS A 523 15.75 16.24 19.64
C CYS A 523 14.69 15.16 19.88
N GLN A 524 13.59 15.20 19.13
CA GLN A 524 12.39 14.40 19.40
C GLN A 524 12.45 12.99 18.81
N LYS A 525 13.22 12.77 17.73
CA LYS A 525 13.34 11.45 17.11
C LYS A 525 14.71 10.83 17.36
N LEU A 526 15.79 11.49 16.97
CA LEU A 526 17.13 10.90 17.04
C LEU A 526 17.63 10.75 18.48
N LEU A 527 17.78 11.84 19.22
CA LEU A 527 18.24 11.79 20.62
C LEU A 527 17.28 10.98 21.49
N ALA A 528 15.96 11.11 21.27
CA ALA A 528 14.96 10.29 21.93
C ALA A 528 15.19 8.78 21.68
N SER A 529 15.48 8.37 20.44
CA SER A 529 15.75 6.95 20.12
C SER A 529 16.99 6.42 20.85
N VAL A 530 18.04 7.24 20.96
CA VAL A 530 19.30 6.92 21.63
C VAL A 530 19.09 6.70 23.12
N VAL A 531 18.29 7.56 23.77
CA VAL A 531 18.05 7.51 25.22
C VAL A 531 16.84 6.68 25.64
N ARG A 532 16.11 6.08 24.69
CA ARG A 532 14.90 5.30 24.99
C ARG A 532 15.21 4.01 25.73
N ARG A 533 16.34 3.36 25.42
CA ARG A 533 16.69 2.03 25.93
C ARG A 533 17.81 2.12 26.96
N LYS A 534 17.63 1.46 28.11
CA LYS A 534 18.62 1.45 29.20
C LYS A 534 20.02 1.02 28.75
N HIS A 535 20.09 0.05 27.84
CA HIS A 535 21.36 -0.45 27.29
C HIS A 535 22.11 0.65 26.53
N THR A 536 21.49 1.26 25.51
CA THR A 536 22.11 2.35 24.73
C THR A 536 22.45 3.55 25.61
N CYS A 537 21.57 3.91 26.57
CA CYS A 537 21.85 4.96 27.55
C CYS A 537 23.14 4.71 28.33
N ALA A 538 23.36 3.48 28.81
CA ALA A 538 24.52 3.14 29.64
C ALA A 538 25.84 3.38 28.91
N TYR A 539 25.87 3.21 27.59
CA TYR A 539 27.02 3.55 26.74
C TYR A 539 27.11 5.04 26.48
N VAL A 540 26.01 5.67 26.05
CA VAL A 540 25.97 7.08 25.63
C VAL A 540 26.47 8.01 26.74
N VAL A 541 26.05 7.77 27.99
CA VAL A 541 26.48 8.62 29.12
C VAL A 541 27.97 8.54 29.45
N GLN A 542 28.68 7.54 28.92
CA GLN A 542 30.12 7.38 29.08
C GLN A 542 30.92 8.09 27.97
N LEU A 543 30.27 8.46 26.87
CA LEU A 543 30.92 9.11 25.73
C LEU A 543 31.30 10.56 26.06
N ASP A 544 32.49 10.97 25.63
CA ASP A 544 32.91 12.36 25.76
C ASP A 544 32.06 13.29 24.86
N SER A 545 31.65 12.81 23.68
CA SER A 545 30.73 13.52 22.79
C SER A 545 29.40 13.86 23.46
N TRP A 546 28.88 12.98 24.33
CA TRP A 546 27.67 13.24 25.11
C TRP A 546 27.89 14.31 26.16
N ARG A 547 29.03 14.27 26.86
CA ARG A 547 29.39 15.31 27.84
C ARG A 547 29.52 16.67 27.15
N ASP A 548 30.13 16.71 25.98
CA ASP A 548 30.28 17.94 25.22
C ASP A 548 28.92 18.46 24.73
N LEU A 549 28.01 17.57 24.29
CA LEU A 549 26.65 17.95 23.91
C LEU A 549 25.87 18.54 25.10
N THR A 550 26.05 18.01 26.30
CA THR A 550 25.39 18.57 27.51
C THR A 550 25.97 19.89 27.99
N ARG A 551 27.18 20.27 27.54
CA ARG A 551 27.85 21.53 27.89
C ARG A 551 27.56 22.64 26.89
N ALA A 552 27.39 22.28 25.62
CA ALA A 552 26.92 23.16 24.55
C ALA A 552 25.47 23.58 24.82
#